data_AF-A0A915NLF3-F1
#
_entry.id   AF-A0A915NLF3-F1
#
_cell.length_a   1.000
_cell.length_b   1.000
_cell.length_c   1.000
_cell.angle_alpha   90.00
_cell.angle_beta   90.00
_cell.angle_gamma   90.00
#
_symmetry.space_group_name_H-M   'P 1'
#
loop_
_entity.id
_entity.type
_entity.pdbx_description
1 polymer ?
#
loop_
_entity_poly.entity_id
_entity_poly.type
_entity_poly.pdbx_seq_one_letter_code
_entity_poly.pdbx_strand_id
1 'polypeptide(L)'
;STQPIEIVDETSHLDNSQEAPELEMREEVNASPIQGDSDLQIIETDVSTNNDLSLDEPIQSTEEMKKIILTQGQLKLLATSELYVFRQTVIGAFVRVNIPGLPSNYSDRVFVRIDQIIDIIEPLSFQHLWIDRRYRLRFLGDFEIENIVSLKANHDSDVRPWFDCMEAKGEIIPTLRFVRQKANEIKTQLDTLSAKQTLKELDKQKITFTRSNLSQIALNPSTLRSLSKLGFERFRQVVVGCFVCMTAIRKNK
;
A
#
# COMPACT_ATOMS: atom_id res chain seq x y z
N SER A 1 6.80 -10.32 -55.38
CA SER A 1 5.82 -9.51 -56.13
C SER A 1 4.45 -9.94 -55.66
N THR A 2 3.92 -9.25 -54.66
CA THR A 2 2.72 -9.59 -53.90
C THR A 2 1.76 -8.44 -54.13
N GLN A 3 0.66 -8.73 -54.82
CA GLN A 3 -0.39 -7.76 -55.11
C GLN A 3 -1.10 -7.34 -53.80
N PRO A 4 -1.52 -6.07 -53.66
CA PRO A 4 -2.21 -5.58 -52.49
C PRO A 4 -3.71 -5.88 -52.56
N ILE A 5 -4.31 -6.16 -51.40
CA ILE A 5 -5.76 -6.27 -51.23
C ILE A 5 -6.27 -4.91 -50.82
N GLU A 6 -7.15 -4.32 -51.64
CA GLU A 6 -7.95 -3.13 -51.34
C GLU A 6 -9.00 -3.47 -50.30
N ILE A 7 -9.10 -2.65 -49.25
CA ILE A 7 -10.26 -2.63 -48.35
C ILE A 7 -10.97 -1.32 -48.62
N VAL A 8 -12.21 -1.45 -49.08
CA VAL A 8 -13.11 -0.37 -49.49
C VAL A 8 -13.67 0.32 -48.25
N ASP A 9 -13.55 1.65 -48.22
CA ASP A 9 -14.32 2.56 -47.37
C ASP A 9 -15.77 2.61 -47.85
N GLU A 10 -16.73 2.30 -46.97
CA GLU A 10 -18.10 2.80 -47.10
C GLU A 10 -18.44 3.67 -45.89
N THR A 11 -18.60 4.95 -46.18
CA THR A 11 -19.10 5.99 -45.29
C THR A 11 -20.62 5.82 -45.12
N SER A 12 -21.11 5.93 -43.88
CA SER A 12 -22.46 6.40 -43.64
C SER A 12 -22.51 7.27 -42.38
N HIS A 13 -22.67 8.57 -42.61
CA HIS A 13 -23.23 9.52 -41.65
C HIS A 13 -24.67 9.12 -41.35
N LEU A 14 -25.07 9.13 -40.07
CA LEU A 14 -26.43 9.43 -39.63
C LEU A 14 -26.37 10.00 -38.22
N ASP A 15 -26.62 11.31 -38.16
CA ASP A 15 -27.10 12.05 -37.00
C ASP A 15 -28.32 11.36 -36.39
N ASN A 16 -28.35 11.24 -35.05
CA ASN A 16 -29.58 11.40 -34.31
C ASN A 16 -29.30 11.63 -32.82
N SER A 17 -29.29 12.91 -32.46
CA SER A 17 -29.55 13.40 -31.11
C SER A 17 -31.00 13.09 -30.73
N GLN A 18 -31.21 12.37 -29.62
CA GLN A 18 -32.50 12.33 -28.95
C GLN A 18 -32.32 12.68 -27.48
N GLU A 19 -32.70 13.92 -27.17
CA GLU A 19 -33.13 14.43 -25.87
C GLU A 19 -34.37 13.67 -25.36
N ALA A 20 -34.43 13.42 -24.05
CA ALA A 20 -35.63 13.45 -23.18
C ALA A 20 -35.23 13.03 -21.74
N PRO A 21 -35.99 13.41 -20.69
CA PRO A 21 -36.17 14.77 -20.18
C PRO A 21 -35.88 14.88 -18.67
N GLU A 22 -35.61 16.11 -18.21
CA GLU A 22 -35.57 16.49 -16.80
C GLU A 22 -36.92 16.25 -16.11
N LEU A 23 -36.91 15.61 -14.95
CA LEU A 23 -38.07 15.52 -14.06
C LEU A 23 -37.93 16.56 -12.95
N GLU A 24 -38.42 17.76 -13.22
CA GLU A 24 -38.92 18.66 -12.17
C GLU A 24 -40.22 18.05 -11.60
N MET A 25 -40.26 17.79 -10.28
CA MET A 25 -41.53 17.71 -9.57
C MET A 25 -41.64 18.84 -8.57
N ARG A 26 -42.63 19.68 -8.86
CA ARG A 26 -43.06 20.86 -8.12
C ARG A 26 -43.76 20.49 -6.83
N GLU A 27 -43.72 21.46 -5.92
CA GLU A 27 -44.43 21.52 -4.65
C GLU A 27 -45.94 21.30 -4.83
N GLU A 28 -46.49 20.37 -4.05
CA GLU A 28 -47.92 20.39 -3.70
C GLU A 28 -48.07 20.70 -2.21
N VAL A 29 -48.43 21.95 -1.97
CA VAL A 29 -48.93 22.49 -0.71
C VAL A 29 -50.30 21.89 -0.47
N ASN A 30 -50.43 20.99 0.50
CA ASN A 30 -51.73 20.65 1.08
C ASN A 30 -51.75 21.03 2.56
N ALA A 31 -52.34 22.21 2.79
CA ALA A 31 -52.77 22.65 4.11
C ALA A 31 -54.01 21.86 4.54
N SER A 32 -53.98 21.34 5.77
CA SER A 32 -55.18 21.25 6.61
C SER A 32 -54.79 21.23 8.09
N PRO A 33 -55.62 21.84 8.96
CA PRO A 33 -55.20 22.32 10.26
C PRO A 33 -55.55 21.34 11.38
N ILE A 34 -54.66 21.16 12.36
CA ILE A 34 -55.03 20.56 13.65
C ILE A 34 -54.45 21.45 14.76
N GLN A 35 -55.32 22.28 15.31
CA GLN A 35 -55.19 22.80 16.67
C GLN A 35 -55.53 21.66 17.65
N GLY A 36 -54.66 21.43 18.62
CA GLY A 36 -54.90 20.54 19.75
C GLY A 36 -53.90 20.88 20.86
N ASP A 37 -54.43 21.40 21.94
CA ASP A 37 -53.78 22.01 23.10
C ASP A 37 -52.92 21.05 23.95
N SER A 38 -51.89 21.66 24.53
CA SER A 38 -51.26 21.41 25.84
C SER A 38 -50.60 20.09 26.24
N ASP A 39 -49.36 20.31 26.71
CA ASP A 39 -48.70 19.67 27.85
C ASP A 39 -48.10 18.28 27.67
N LEU A 40 -46.94 18.23 26.99
CA LEU A 40 -45.87 17.31 27.37
C LEU A 40 -44.55 18.06 27.51
N GLN A 41 -44.00 17.95 28.71
CA GLN A 41 -42.83 18.63 29.23
C GLN A 41 -41.60 18.46 28.33
N ILE A 42 -40.98 19.59 28.02
CA ILE A 42 -39.63 19.68 27.45
C ILE A 42 -38.68 19.00 28.45
N ILE A 43 -38.28 17.77 28.16
CA ILE A 43 -37.02 17.24 28.69
C ILE A 43 -35.96 17.89 27.81
N GLU A 44 -35.37 18.99 28.30
CA GLU A 44 -34.07 19.46 27.86
C GLU A 44 -33.08 18.31 28.08
N THR A 45 -33.02 17.41 27.10
CA THR A 45 -31.83 16.60 26.93
C THR A 45 -30.89 17.58 26.26
N ASP A 46 -29.92 18.08 27.02
CA ASP A 46 -28.73 18.74 26.50
C ASP A 46 -28.14 17.85 25.40
N VAL A 47 -28.62 18.03 24.17
CA VAL A 47 -27.92 17.58 22.98
C VAL A 47 -26.68 18.45 22.99
N SER A 48 -25.62 17.86 23.53
CA SER A 48 -24.25 18.34 23.43
C SER A 48 -23.91 18.45 21.95
N THR A 49 -24.37 19.54 21.34
CA THR A 49 -24.17 19.89 19.94
C THR A 49 -22.83 20.60 19.87
N ASN A 50 -21.76 19.90 20.23
CA ASN A 50 -20.41 20.45 20.20
C ASN A 50 -19.44 19.34 19.79
N ASN A 51 -19.13 19.27 18.48
CA ASN A 51 -17.80 19.04 17.89
C ASN A 51 -17.75 18.26 16.56
N ASP A 52 -18.87 17.79 15.98
CA ASP A 52 -18.79 17.01 14.72
C ASP A 52 -18.57 17.84 13.44
N LEU A 53 -18.74 19.17 13.49
CA LEU A 53 -18.58 20.05 12.32
C LEU A 53 -17.12 20.22 11.85
N SER A 54 -16.12 19.89 12.68
CA SER A 54 -14.70 20.11 12.34
C SER A 54 -14.01 18.88 11.71
N LEU A 55 -14.65 17.71 11.69
CA LEU A 55 -14.00 16.48 11.24
C LEU A 55 -13.88 16.38 9.72
N ASP A 56 -14.76 17.06 8.99
CA ASP A 56 -14.75 17.08 7.53
C ASP A 56 -13.89 18.21 6.93
N GLU A 57 -13.30 19.04 7.77
CA GLU A 57 -12.34 20.03 7.32
C GLU A 57 -11.00 19.38 6.92
N PRO A 58 -10.31 19.91 5.90
CA PRO A 58 -8.95 19.50 5.56
C PRO A 58 -8.01 19.63 6.76
N ILE A 59 -7.08 18.69 6.91
CA ILE A 59 -6.06 18.83 7.95
C ILE A 59 -5.22 20.09 7.73
N GLN A 60 -4.93 20.82 8.80
CA GLN A 60 -3.99 21.96 8.77
C GLN A 60 -2.72 21.69 9.59
N SER A 61 -2.73 20.65 10.43
CA SER A 61 -1.63 20.31 11.33
C SER A 61 -0.73 19.24 10.73
N THR A 62 0.58 19.50 10.78
CA THR A 62 1.63 18.52 10.47
C THR A 62 1.57 17.33 11.42
N GLU A 63 1.17 17.52 12.67
CA GLU A 63 1.07 16.45 13.68
C GLU A 63 0.01 15.41 13.33
N GLU A 64 -1.13 15.84 12.78
CA GLU A 64 -2.15 14.90 12.31
C GLU A 64 -1.63 14.09 11.12
N MET A 65 -0.97 14.76 10.17
CA MET A 65 -0.38 14.11 9.00
C MET A 65 0.68 13.07 9.38
N LYS A 66 1.56 13.38 10.35
CA LYS A 66 2.62 12.47 10.83
C LYS A 66 2.10 11.10 11.29
N LYS A 67 0.84 11.01 11.74
CA LYS A 67 0.24 9.75 12.22
C LYS A 67 0.05 8.71 11.11
N ILE A 68 -0.06 9.15 9.86
CA ILE A 68 -0.29 8.29 8.70
C ILE A 68 0.93 8.22 7.77
N ILE A 69 2.08 8.75 8.20
CA ILE A 69 3.36 8.58 7.50
C ILE A 69 4.00 7.27 7.96
N LEU A 70 4.05 6.31 7.05
CA LEU A 70 4.64 4.99 7.27
C LEU A 70 6.16 5.03 7.03
N THR A 71 6.91 4.42 7.95
CA THR A 71 8.33 4.16 7.74
C THR A 71 8.56 2.88 6.94
N GLN A 72 9.77 2.74 6.39
CA GLN A 72 10.19 1.49 5.74
C GLN A 72 9.95 0.25 6.63
N GLY A 73 10.25 0.34 7.93
CA GLY A 73 10.08 -0.76 8.87
C GLY A 73 8.60 -1.14 9.07
N GLN A 74 7.71 -0.14 9.17
CA GLN A 74 6.27 -0.37 9.30
C GLN A 74 5.70 -1.02 8.04
N LEU A 75 6.11 -0.59 6.85
CA LEU A 75 5.70 -1.21 5.59
C LEU A 75 6.16 -2.66 5.49
N LYS A 76 7.40 -2.96 5.90
CA LYS A 76 7.92 -4.33 5.96
C LYS A 76 7.14 -5.21 6.94
N LEU A 77 6.71 -4.66 8.07
CA LEU A 77 5.88 -5.41 9.02
C LEU A 77 4.47 -5.64 8.44
N LEU A 78 3.81 -4.59 7.93
CA LEU A 78 2.49 -4.69 7.31
C LEU A 78 2.47 -5.66 6.12
N ALA A 79 3.57 -5.74 5.36
CA ALA A 79 3.77 -6.68 4.26
C ALA A 79 3.66 -8.16 4.66
N THR A 80 3.75 -8.48 5.96
CA THR A 80 3.58 -9.85 6.48
C THR A 80 2.13 -10.28 6.62
N SER A 81 1.18 -9.34 6.49
CA SER A 81 -0.25 -9.63 6.48
C SER A 81 -0.73 -10.09 5.10
N GLU A 82 -1.96 -10.59 5.03
CA GLU A 82 -2.58 -10.97 3.76
C GLU A 82 -2.65 -9.77 2.80
N LEU A 83 -2.47 -10.04 1.50
CA LEU A 83 -2.34 -9.00 0.49
C LEU A 83 -3.49 -7.99 0.49
N TYR A 84 -4.73 -8.46 0.61
CA TYR A 84 -5.90 -7.58 0.66
C TYR A 84 -5.83 -6.62 1.85
N VAL A 85 -5.55 -7.15 3.04
CA VAL A 85 -5.42 -6.36 4.27
C VAL A 85 -4.27 -5.37 4.15
N PHE A 86 -3.11 -5.82 3.67
CA PHE A 86 -1.97 -4.96 3.41
C PHE A 86 -2.34 -3.77 2.51
N ARG A 87 -2.96 -4.02 1.36
CA ARG A 87 -3.36 -2.98 0.39
C ARG A 87 -4.33 -1.98 1.02
N GLN A 88 -5.38 -2.45 1.70
CA GLN A 88 -6.36 -1.58 2.37
C GLN A 88 -5.68 -0.66 3.39
N THR A 89 -4.75 -1.21 4.17
CA THR A 89 -4.05 -0.46 5.23
C THR A 89 -3.05 0.56 4.69
N VAL A 90 -2.29 0.25 3.64
CA VAL A 90 -1.24 1.14 3.13
C VAL A 90 -1.73 2.16 2.10
N ILE A 91 -2.75 1.84 1.30
CA ILE A 91 -3.29 2.78 0.32
C ILE A 91 -3.97 3.94 1.05
N GLY A 92 -3.65 5.16 0.61
CA GLY A 92 -4.08 6.40 1.24
C GLY A 92 -3.17 6.87 2.38
N ALA A 93 -2.24 6.02 2.85
CA ALA A 93 -1.18 6.44 3.78
C ALA A 93 -0.07 7.19 3.03
N PHE A 94 0.82 7.84 3.78
CA PHE A 94 1.92 8.63 3.24
C PHE A 94 3.25 7.95 3.51
N VAL A 95 4.23 8.21 2.66
CA VAL A 95 5.60 7.73 2.85
C VAL A 95 6.57 8.85 2.59
N ARG A 96 7.72 8.76 3.25
CA ARG A 96 8.84 9.63 3.02
C ARG A 96 9.85 8.90 2.13
N VAL A 97 10.20 9.48 0.98
CA VAL A 97 11.06 8.84 -0.02
C VAL A 97 12.30 9.66 -0.34
N ASN A 98 13.37 8.93 -0.65
CA ASN A 98 14.58 9.48 -1.26
C ASN A 98 14.43 9.40 -2.77
N ILE A 99 14.45 10.54 -3.46
CA ILE A 99 14.37 10.59 -4.92
C ILE A 99 15.67 10.02 -5.52
N PRO A 100 15.64 8.91 -6.27
CA PRO A 100 16.83 8.31 -6.85
C PRO A 100 17.38 9.14 -8.02
N GLY A 101 18.70 9.01 -8.28
CA GLY A 101 19.34 9.60 -9.45
C GLY A 101 19.90 11.02 -9.27
N LEU A 102 19.85 11.58 -8.06
CA LEU A 102 20.43 12.89 -7.77
C LEU A 102 21.81 12.77 -7.07
N PRO A 103 22.77 13.66 -7.37
CA PRO A 103 24.13 13.61 -6.83
C PRO A 103 24.16 13.62 -5.28
N SER A 104 24.98 12.75 -4.68
CA SER A 104 25.06 12.52 -3.22
C SER A 104 25.59 13.71 -2.41
N ASN A 105 26.13 14.73 -3.05
CA ASN A 105 26.63 15.96 -2.43
C ASN A 105 25.54 16.93 -1.93
N TYR A 106 24.28 16.52 -1.99
CA TYR A 106 23.12 17.31 -1.54
C TYR A 106 22.20 16.50 -0.58
N SER A 107 22.70 15.38 -0.05
CA SER A 107 21.91 14.20 0.34
C SER A 107 20.92 14.34 1.50
N ASP A 108 21.12 15.23 2.47
CA ASP A 108 20.51 14.94 3.79
C ASP A 108 19.23 15.72 4.12
N ARG A 109 18.86 16.75 3.36
CA ARG A 109 17.61 17.51 3.60
C ARG A 109 16.82 17.90 2.35
N VAL A 110 17.47 18.01 1.19
CA VAL A 110 16.85 18.58 -0.02
C VAL A 110 16.08 17.54 -0.83
N PHE A 111 16.31 16.24 -0.65
CA PHE A 111 15.76 15.19 -1.54
C PHE A 111 14.74 14.27 -0.93
N VAL A 112 14.47 14.48 0.35
CA VAL A 112 13.46 13.73 1.06
C VAL A 112 12.12 14.39 0.78
N ARG A 113 11.19 13.65 0.19
CA ARG A 113 9.83 14.13 -0.10
C ARG A 113 8.80 13.20 0.52
N ILE A 114 7.67 13.77 0.89
CA ILE A 114 6.50 13.01 1.34
C ILE A 114 5.51 12.96 0.19
N ASP A 115 4.93 11.78 -0.03
CA ASP A 115 3.84 11.61 -1.00
C ASP A 115 2.91 10.48 -0.55
N GLN A 116 1.70 10.47 -1.13
CA GLN A 116 0.65 9.53 -0.81
C GLN A 116 0.80 8.24 -1.62
N ILE A 117 0.66 7.08 -0.98
CA ILE A 117 0.53 5.81 -1.68
C ILE A 117 -0.89 5.73 -2.26
N ILE A 118 -0.99 5.63 -3.58
CA ILE A 118 -2.26 5.49 -4.29
C ILE A 118 -2.51 4.07 -4.80
N ASP A 119 -1.44 3.28 -4.99
CA ASP A 119 -1.54 1.90 -5.43
C ASP A 119 -0.30 1.09 -5.01
N ILE A 120 -0.45 -0.23 -4.99
CA ILE A 120 0.62 -1.21 -4.79
C ILE A 120 0.71 -2.07 -6.03
N ILE A 121 1.88 -2.10 -6.64
CA ILE A 121 2.16 -2.93 -7.81
C ILE A 121 2.95 -4.14 -7.31
N GLU A 122 2.34 -5.31 -7.44
CA GLU A 122 3.03 -6.57 -7.17
C GLU A 122 3.26 -7.32 -8.47
N PRO A 123 4.40 -8.01 -8.61
CA PRO A 123 4.55 -8.97 -9.68
C PRO A 123 3.53 -10.10 -9.53
N LEU A 124 2.64 -10.24 -10.49
CA LEU A 124 1.88 -11.48 -10.68
C LEU A 124 2.88 -12.52 -11.19
N SER A 125 3.45 -13.32 -10.29
CA SER A 125 4.48 -14.28 -10.67
C SER A 125 3.88 -15.31 -11.63
N PHE A 126 4.57 -15.62 -12.73
CA PHE A 126 4.73 -17.04 -13.07
C PHE A 126 6.01 -17.39 -13.83
N GLN A 127 6.68 -16.49 -14.56
CA GLN A 127 7.80 -16.96 -15.40
C GLN A 127 9.06 -16.10 -15.48
N HIS A 128 9.07 -14.80 -15.20
CA HIS A 128 10.31 -14.04 -15.29
C HIS A 128 10.34 -12.88 -14.30
N LEU A 129 11.48 -12.79 -13.60
CA LEU A 129 12.00 -11.64 -12.85
C LEU A 129 11.45 -11.39 -11.45
N TRP A 130 12.41 -11.37 -10.53
CA TRP A 130 12.37 -10.89 -9.15
C TRP A 130 12.06 -9.38 -9.13
N ILE A 131 10.86 -8.99 -9.57
CA ILE A 131 10.45 -7.59 -9.49
C ILE A 131 9.96 -7.37 -8.07
N ASP A 132 10.67 -6.57 -7.29
CA ASP A 132 10.22 -6.24 -5.94
C ASP A 132 8.91 -5.44 -5.98
N ARG A 133 8.11 -5.56 -4.92
CA ARG A 133 6.87 -4.81 -4.75
C ARG A 133 7.16 -3.31 -4.89
N ARG A 134 6.34 -2.62 -5.69
CA ARG A 134 6.43 -1.17 -5.87
C ARG A 134 5.24 -0.42 -5.27
N TYR A 135 5.53 0.76 -4.76
CA TYR A 135 4.60 1.70 -4.16
C TYR A 135 4.37 2.82 -5.16
N ARG A 136 3.17 2.90 -5.73
CA ARG A 136 2.82 4.00 -6.63
C ARG A 136 2.41 5.20 -5.79
N LEU A 137 3.19 6.27 -5.94
CA LEU A 137 2.98 7.53 -5.26
C LEU A 137 2.27 8.52 -6.17
N ARG A 138 1.40 9.34 -5.59
CA ARG A 138 0.47 10.21 -6.32
C ARG A 138 1.17 11.14 -7.32
N PHE A 139 2.27 11.76 -6.93
CA PHE A 139 3.00 12.74 -7.74
C PHE A 139 4.40 12.29 -8.12
N LEU A 140 5.01 11.38 -7.35
CA LEU A 140 6.40 10.97 -7.57
C LEU A 140 6.53 9.72 -8.45
N GLY A 141 5.47 8.95 -8.66
CA GLY A 141 5.51 7.72 -9.48
C GLY A 141 5.83 6.46 -8.66
N ASP A 142 6.44 5.46 -9.28
CA ASP A 142 6.64 4.14 -8.67
C ASP A 142 7.97 4.04 -7.91
N PHE A 143 7.91 3.62 -6.64
CA PHE A 143 9.08 3.49 -5.75
C PHE A 143 9.23 2.08 -5.21
N GLU A 144 10.47 1.64 -5.02
CA GLU A 144 10.80 0.40 -4.33
C GLU A 144 10.94 0.67 -2.81
N ILE A 145 10.82 -0.38 -2.00
CA ILE A 145 10.85 -0.25 -0.53
C ILE A 145 12.18 0.33 -0.03
N GLU A 146 13.28 0.11 -0.75
CA GLU A 146 14.63 0.61 -0.47
C GLU A 146 14.70 2.14 -0.56
N ASN A 147 13.86 2.76 -1.39
CA ASN A 147 13.80 4.21 -1.53
C ASN A 147 12.96 4.88 -0.44
N ILE A 148 12.21 4.11 0.35
CA ILE A 148 11.40 4.61 1.46
C ILE A 148 12.27 4.77 2.71
N VAL A 149 12.15 5.92 3.37
CA VAL A 149 12.96 6.30 4.53
C VAL A 149 12.52 5.52 5.79
N SER A 150 13.50 4.98 6.51
CA SER A 150 13.26 4.18 7.73
C SER A 150 12.93 5.02 8.97
N LEU A 151 13.39 6.27 9.00
CA LEU A 151 13.15 7.19 10.12
C LEU A 151 11.79 7.87 9.97
N LYS A 152 11.11 8.11 11.09
CA LYS A 152 9.87 8.88 11.15
C LYS A 152 10.10 10.34 10.73
N ALA A 153 9.03 10.96 10.24
CA ALA A 153 8.97 12.41 10.05
C ALA A 153 8.75 13.07 11.41
N ASN A 154 9.83 13.54 12.03
CA ASN A 154 9.78 14.11 13.37
C ASN A 154 9.58 15.63 13.34
N HIS A 155 10.06 16.29 12.29
CA HIS A 155 10.05 17.75 12.19
C HIS A 155 8.98 18.24 11.22
N ASP A 156 8.40 19.41 11.51
CA ASP A 156 7.42 20.03 10.62
C ASP A 156 8.02 20.42 9.27
N SER A 157 9.33 20.71 9.24
CA SER A 157 10.09 20.95 8.01
C SER A 157 10.05 19.78 7.03
N ASP A 158 9.77 18.56 7.51
CA ASP A 158 9.66 17.39 6.65
C ASP A 158 8.30 17.36 5.92
N VAL A 159 7.25 17.87 6.58
CA VAL A 159 5.85 17.73 6.16
C VAL A 159 5.31 18.99 5.49
N ARG A 160 5.71 20.17 5.97
CA ARG A 160 5.22 21.46 5.46
C ARG A 160 5.38 21.63 3.94
N PRO A 161 6.50 21.22 3.29
CA PRO A 161 6.63 21.32 1.84
C PRO A 161 5.57 20.54 1.06
N TRP A 162 4.99 19.49 1.63
CA TRP A 162 3.89 18.76 1.01
C TRP A 162 2.60 19.60 1.03
N PHE A 163 2.28 20.25 2.16
CA PHE A 163 1.13 21.16 2.25
C PHE A 163 1.25 22.31 1.25
N ASP A 164 2.42 22.95 1.19
CA ASP A 164 2.66 24.06 0.27
C ASP A 164 2.52 23.61 -1.21
N CYS A 165 2.93 22.36 -1.52
CA CYS A 165 2.74 21.76 -2.84
C CYS A 165 1.25 21.50 -3.16
N MET A 166 0.48 21.01 -2.20
CA MET A 166 -0.96 20.77 -2.38
C MET A 166 -1.72 22.06 -2.62
N GLU A 167 -1.42 23.11 -1.83
CA GLU A 167 -2.00 24.44 -2.01
C GLU A 167 -1.62 25.04 -3.37
N ALA A 168 -0.34 25.00 -3.75
CA ALA A 168 0.13 25.54 -5.02
C ALA A 168 -0.47 24.82 -6.25
N LYS A 169 -0.79 23.53 -6.12
CA LYS A 169 -1.42 22.75 -7.19
C LYS A 169 -2.96 22.80 -7.17
N GLY A 170 -3.56 23.43 -6.16
CA GLY A 170 -5.02 23.41 -5.97
C GLY A 170 -5.57 22.02 -5.69
N GLU A 171 -4.78 21.16 -5.06
CA GLU A 171 -5.10 19.75 -4.82
C GLU A 171 -5.84 19.54 -3.50
N ILE A 172 -6.66 18.49 -3.45
CA ILE A 172 -7.47 18.19 -2.26
C ILE A 172 -6.59 17.63 -1.14
N ILE A 173 -6.55 18.35 -0.01
CA ILE A 173 -5.92 17.90 1.23
C ILE A 173 -6.90 16.96 1.99
N PRO A 174 -6.42 15.82 2.53
CA PRO A 174 -7.27 14.89 3.27
C PRO A 174 -7.96 15.53 4.47
N THR A 175 -9.17 15.08 4.79
CA THR A 175 -9.93 15.56 5.95
C THR A 175 -9.39 14.98 7.25
N LEU A 176 -9.66 15.67 8.36
CA LEU A 176 -9.29 15.20 9.69
C LEU A 176 -9.92 13.83 10.02
N ARG A 177 -11.16 13.61 9.60
CA ARG A 177 -11.87 12.33 9.71
C ARG A 177 -11.10 11.20 9.03
N PHE A 178 -10.71 11.41 7.77
CA PHE A 178 -9.94 10.43 7.01
C PHE A 178 -8.63 10.09 7.71
N VAL A 179 -7.86 11.11 8.13
CA VAL A 179 -6.55 10.91 8.76
C VAL A 179 -6.68 10.12 10.06
N ARG A 180 -7.67 10.45 10.90
CA ARG A 180 -7.92 9.73 12.17
C ARG A 180 -8.34 8.29 11.94
N GLN A 181 -9.24 8.05 10.99
CA GLN A 181 -9.67 6.70 10.64
C GLN A 181 -8.49 5.87 10.11
N LYS A 182 -7.70 6.42 9.19
CA LYS A 182 -6.53 5.73 8.61
C LYS A 182 -5.43 5.50 9.65
N ALA A 183 -5.19 6.46 10.56
CA ALA A 183 -4.24 6.29 11.65
C ALA A 183 -4.65 5.15 12.60
N ASN A 184 -5.94 5.05 12.93
CA ASN A 184 -6.46 3.96 13.74
C ASN A 184 -6.32 2.60 13.04
N GLU A 185 -6.67 2.52 11.75
CA GLU A 185 -6.50 1.31 10.93
C GLU A 185 -5.05 0.82 10.94
N ILE A 186 -4.11 1.72 10.62
CA ILE A 186 -2.67 1.42 10.62
C ILE A 186 -2.21 0.94 11.99
N LYS A 187 -2.61 1.65 13.06
CA LYS A 187 -2.21 1.32 14.43
C LYS A 187 -2.71 -0.07 14.84
N THR A 188 -3.99 -0.35 14.66
CA THR A 188 -4.59 -1.65 15.00
C THR A 188 -3.90 -2.80 14.28
N GLN A 189 -3.56 -2.61 13.00
CA GLN A 189 -2.89 -3.64 12.23
C GLN A 189 -1.43 -3.85 12.67
N LEU A 190 -0.69 -2.77 12.92
CA LEU A 190 0.69 -2.84 13.42
C LEU A 190 0.75 -3.51 14.81
N ASP A 191 -0.16 -3.15 15.72
CA ASP A 191 -0.24 -3.72 17.06
C ASP A 191 -0.54 -5.23 17.00
N THR A 192 -1.48 -5.63 16.14
CA THR A 192 -1.83 -7.04 15.89
C THR A 192 -0.65 -7.85 15.35
N LEU A 193 0.07 -7.30 14.38
CA LEU A 193 1.22 -7.98 13.77
C LEU A 193 2.43 -8.05 14.72
N SER A 194 2.66 -7.00 15.50
CA SER A 194 3.72 -6.96 16.51
C SER A 194 3.48 -8.03 17.58
N ALA A 195 2.25 -8.15 18.09
CA ALA A 195 1.88 -9.19 19.06
C ALA A 195 2.09 -10.61 18.49
N LYS A 196 1.72 -10.84 17.22
CA LYS A 196 1.95 -12.12 16.52
C LYS A 196 3.44 -12.42 16.34
N GLN A 197 4.27 -11.40 16.09
CA GLN A 197 5.71 -11.56 15.94
C GLN A 197 6.36 -11.94 17.27
N THR A 198 6.02 -11.26 18.37
CA THR A 198 6.53 -11.59 19.71
C THR A 198 6.19 -13.02 20.11
N LEU A 199 4.97 -13.50 19.80
CA LEU A 199 4.58 -14.89 20.06
C LEU A 199 5.44 -15.88 19.26
N LYS A 200 5.65 -15.63 17.96
CA LYS A 200 6.49 -16.47 17.09
C LYS A 200 7.98 -16.45 17.49
N GLU A 201 8.48 -15.34 18.03
CA GLU A 201 9.86 -15.25 18.54
C GLU A 201 10.02 -16.01 19.86
N LEU A 202 9.00 -16.05 20.71
CA LEU A 202 8.96 -16.91 21.89
C LEU A 202 8.97 -18.41 21.54
N ASP A 203 8.25 -18.78 20.49
CA ASP A 203 8.16 -20.19 20.04
C ASP A 203 9.38 -20.65 19.21
N LYS A 204 10.13 -19.71 18.63
CA LYS A 204 11.38 -20.02 17.93
C LYS A 204 12.52 -20.20 18.92
N GLN A 205 12.62 -21.40 19.50
CA GLN A 205 13.92 -21.89 19.96
C GLN A 205 14.91 -21.75 18.80
N LYS A 206 15.96 -20.96 19.02
CA LYS A 206 16.97 -20.58 18.03
C LYS A 206 17.73 -21.84 17.59
N ILE A 207 17.19 -22.58 16.62
CA ILE A 207 17.91 -23.67 15.96
C ILE A 207 19.09 -23.02 15.24
N THR A 208 20.24 -23.06 15.89
CA THR A 208 21.48 -22.55 15.34
C THR A 208 22.00 -23.63 14.40
N PHE A 209 21.90 -23.39 13.09
CA PHE A 209 22.45 -24.29 12.09
C PHE A 209 23.98 -24.21 12.11
N THR A 210 24.60 -25.09 12.87
CA THR A 210 26.05 -25.31 12.82
C THR A 210 26.41 -26.08 11.54
N ARG A 211 27.68 -26.01 11.11
CA ARG A 211 28.18 -26.75 9.94
C ARG A 211 27.92 -28.26 10.05
N SER A 212 27.97 -28.82 11.26
CA SER A 212 27.64 -30.23 11.54
C SER A 212 26.18 -30.56 11.26
N ASN A 213 25.24 -29.66 11.57
CA ASN A 213 23.81 -29.86 11.37
C ASN A 213 23.45 -29.71 9.88
N LEU A 214 24.07 -28.76 9.18
CA LEU A 214 23.89 -28.60 7.74
C LEU A 214 24.37 -29.82 6.95
N SER A 215 25.47 -30.46 7.35
CA SER A 215 25.93 -31.71 6.73
C SER A 215 25.01 -32.91 6.97
N GLN A 216 24.15 -32.87 7.98
CA GLN A 216 23.16 -33.93 8.25
C GLN A 216 21.89 -33.78 7.41
N ILE A 217 21.57 -32.55 6.99
CA ILE A 217 20.32 -32.23 6.29
C ILE A 217 20.57 -32.03 4.78
N ALA A 218 21.80 -31.70 4.38
CA ALA A 218 22.17 -31.51 2.98
C ALA A 218 22.60 -32.83 2.31
N LEU A 219 22.11 -33.06 1.10
CA LEU A 219 22.62 -34.06 0.18
C LEU A 219 24.07 -33.72 -0.16
N ASN A 220 24.94 -34.69 0.08
CA ASN A 220 26.31 -34.59 -0.39
C ASN A 220 26.35 -34.79 -1.93
N PRO A 221 27.37 -34.25 -2.63
CA PRO A 221 27.48 -34.36 -4.09
C PRO A 221 27.52 -35.80 -4.60
N SER A 222 28.04 -36.73 -3.81
CA SER A 222 28.15 -38.16 -4.14
C SER A 222 26.78 -38.84 -4.18
N THR A 223 25.93 -38.54 -3.19
CA THR A 223 24.55 -39.02 -3.08
C THR A 223 23.71 -38.43 -4.20
N LEU A 224 23.86 -37.14 -4.50
CA LEU A 224 23.17 -36.50 -5.62
C LEU A 224 23.54 -37.17 -6.96
N ARG A 225 24.82 -37.48 -7.18
CA ARG A 225 25.31 -38.21 -8.37
C ARG A 225 24.82 -39.66 -8.44
N SER A 226 24.60 -40.31 -7.31
CA SER A 226 24.00 -41.65 -7.27
C SER A 226 22.50 -41.59 -7.56
N LEU A 227 21.79 -40.61 -6.99
CA LEU A 227 20.38 -40.39 -7.22
C LEU A 227 20.10 -39.97 -8.67
N SER A 228 21.01 -39.24 -9.33
CA SER A 228 20.85 -38.83 -10.73
C SER A 228 20.90 -40.01 -11.72
N LYS A 229 21.25 -41.22 -11.26
CA LYS A 229 21.14 -42.45 -12.05
C LYS A 229 19.73 -43.05 -12.01
N LEU A 230 18.84 -42.54 -11.15
CA LEU A 230 17.44 -42.90 -11.16
C LEU A 230 16.75 -42.27 -12.38
N GLY A 231 15.64 -42.87 -12.83
CA GLY A 231 14.75 -42.23 -13.80
C GLY A 231 14.24 -40.89 -13.28
N PHE A 232 13.99 -39.95 -14.20
CA PHE A 232 13.71 -38.54 -13.91
C PHE A 232 12.69 -38.32 -12.79
N GLU A 233 11.55 -39.01 -12.84
CA GLU A 233 10.48 -38.83 -11.84
C GLU A 233 10.89 -39.32 -10.44
N ARG A 234 11.64 -40.41 -10.35
CA ARG A 234 12.15 -40.90 -9.06
C ARG A 234 13.24 -39.99 -8.51
N PHE A 235 14.11 -39.47 -9.37
CA PHE A 235 15.11 -38.47 -8.97
C PHE A 235 14.42 -37.22 -8.42
N ARG A 236 13.43 -36.69 -9.14
CA ARG A 236 12.67 -35.50 -8.75
C ARG A 236 11.98 -35.69 -7.40
N GLN A 237 11.26 -36.80 -7.20
CA GLN A 237 10.56 -37.07 -5.94
C GLN A 237 11.50 -37.12 -4.73
N VAL A 238 12.73 -37.61 -4.91
CA VAL A 238 13.68 -37.81 -3.81
C VAL A 238 14.48 -36.55 -3.49
N VAL A 239 14.71 -35.67 -4.47
CA VAL A 239 15.63 -34.53 -4.31
C VAL A 239 14.91 -33.20 -4.06
N VAL A 240 13.64 -33.09 -4.47
CA VAL A 240 12.84 -31.88 -4.23
C VAL A 240 12.66 -31.65 -2.72
N GLY A 241 13.07 -30.47 -2.24
CA GLY A 241 13.01 -30.08 -0.83
C GLY A 241 14.27 -30.40 -0.03
N CYS A 242 15.25 -31.10 -0.60
CA CYS A 242 16.54 -31.33 0.04
C CYS A 242 17.50 -30.14 -0.15
N PHE A 243 18.35 -29.90 0.85
CA PHE A 243 19.45 -28.95 0.72
C PHE A 243 20.64 -29.61 0.01
N VAL A 244 21.42 -28.86 -0.75
CA VAL A 244 22.67 -29.35 -1.36
C VAL A 244 23.79 -28.42 -0.97
N CYS A 245 24.89 -28.98 -0.45
CA CYS A 245 26.07 -28.20 -0.11
C CYS A 245 26.98 -28.11 -1.33
N MET A 246 27.02 -26.93 -1.97
CA MET A 246 27.91 -26.66 -3.09
C MET A 246 29.10 -25.82 -2.65
N THR A 247 30.31 -26.20 -3.06
CA THR A 247 31.49 -25.35 -2.88
C THR A 247 31.37 -24.13 -3.76
N ALA A 248 31.29 -22.95 -3.15
CA ALA A 248 31.30 -21.69 -3.87
C ALA A 248 32.63 -21.52 -4.61
N ILE A 249 32.58 -21.49 -5.95
CA ILE A 249 33.74 -21.16 -6.76
C ILE A 249 33.95 -19.64 -6.62
N ARG A 250 34.95 -19.23 -5.85
CA ARG A 250 35.38 -17.83 -5.85
C ARG A 250 36.11 -17.57 -7.16
N LYS A 251 35.54 -16.71 -8.02
CA LYS A 251 36.29 -16.06 -9.09
C LYS A 251 37.31 -15.14 -8.44
N ASN A 252 38.51 -15.65 -8.18
CA ASN A 252 39.76 -14.89 -8.01
C ASN A 252 40.91 -15.89 -7.80
N LYS A 253 41.53 -16.27 -8.92
CA LYS A 253 42.97 -16.56 -9.03
C LYS A 253 43.40 -16.16 -10.43
#